data_AF-A0A938RWR1-F1
#
_entry.id   AF-A0A938RWR1-F1
#
_cell.length_a   1.000
_cell.length_b   1.000
_cell.length_c   1.000
_cell.angle_alpha   90.00
_cell.angle_beta   90.00
_cell.angle_gamma   90.00
#
_symmetry.space_group_name_H-M   'P 1'
#
loop_
_entity.id
_entity.type
_entity.pdbx_description
1 polymer ?
#
loop_
_entity_poly.entity_id
_entity_poly.type
_entity_poly.pdbx_seq_one_letter_code
_entity_poly.pdbx_strand_id
1 'polypeptide(L)' 'MLTLPPSTRIFLCTQPCDMRRGFDGLLAEARRRCVDADPFAGHLFIFVGKRKHHIKVLYFQA' A
#
# COMPACT_ATOMS: atom_id res chain seq x y z
N MET A 1 6.27 13.09 13.50
CA MET A 1 6.48 11.63 13.31
C MET A 1 5.15 11.00 12.93
N LEU A 2 5.15 9.97 12.07
CA LEU A 2 3.95 9.20 11.81
C LEU A 2 3.72 8.25 12.98
N THR A 3 2.71 8.50 13.81
CA THR A 3 2.34 7.62 14.92
C THR A 3 1.29 6.64 14.43
N LEU A 4 1.60 5.34 14.49
CA LEU A 4 0.71 4.27 14.03
C LEU A 4 0.24 3.44 15.23
N PRO A 5 -1.03 3.00 15.26
CA PRO A 5 -1.50 2.04 16.25
C PRO A 5 -0.67 0.74 16.22
N PRO A 6 -0.48 0.05 17.37
CA PRO A 6 0.23 -1.23 17.41
C PRO A 6 -0.40 -2.34 16.55
N SER A 7 -1.69 -2.21 16.23
CA SER A 7 -2.43 -3.14 15.38
C SER A 7 -2.23 -2.91 13.88
N THR A 8 -1.55 -1.83 13.47
CA THR A 8 -1.29 -1.53 12.06
C THR A 8 -0.36 -2.58 11.45
N ARG A 9 -0.88 -3.32 10.47
CA ARG A 9 -0.11 -4.28 9.69
C ARG A 9 0.51 -3.63 8.46
N ILE A 10 1.60 -4.21 7.99
CA ILE A 10 2.31 -3.79 6.78
C ILE A 10 2.16 -4.89 5.72
N PHE A 11 1.63 -4.51 4.57
CA PHE A 11 1.47 -5.38 3.40
C PHE A 11 2.42 -4.92 2.31
N LEU A 12 3.38 -5.77 1.94
CA LEU A 12 4.28 -5.51 0.84
C LEU A 12 3.75 -6.13 -0.45
N CYS A 13 3.43 -5.29 -1.44
CA CYS A 13 3.13 -5.76 -2.78
C CYS A 13 4.43 -6.22 -3.46
N THR A 14 4.64 -7.54 -3.53
CA THR A 14 5.87 -8.15 -4.07
C THR A 14 6.01 -8.02 -5.59
N GLN A 15 4.89 -7.86 -6.30
CA GLN A 15 4.89 -7.59 -7.73
C GLN A 15 5.25 -6.13 -8.02
N PRO A 16 6.03 -5.83 -9.08
CA PRO A 16 6.26 -4.47 -9.52
C PRO A 16 4.95 -3.68 -9.70
N CYS A 17 4.94 -2.43 -9.26
CA CYS A 17 3.80 -1.54 -9.45
C CYS A 17 4.19 -0.37 -10.37
N ASP A 18 3.25 0.07 -11.21
CA ASP A 18 3.42 1.27 -12.02
C ASP A 18 3.34 2.51 -11.12
N MET A 19 4.49 3.13 -10.88
CA MET A 19 4.62 4.28 -9.99
C MET A 19 3.96 5.55 -10.52
N ARG A 20 3.47 5.56 -11.78
CA ARG A 20 2.67 6.67 -12.33
C ARG A 20 1.24 6.69 -11.79
N ARG A 21 0.78 5.62 -11.16
CA ARG A 21 -0.56 5.54 -10.57
C ARG A 21 -0.71 6.52 -9.40
N GLY A 22 -1.84 7.23 -9.40
CA GLY A 22 -2.32 8.02 -8.27
C GLY A 22 -3.00 7.15 -7.21
N PHE A 23 -3.74 7.79 -6.31
CA PHE A 23 -4.35 7.16 -5.14
C PHE A 23 -5.31 6.02 -5.50
N ASP A 24 -6.30 6.27 -6.37
CA ASP A 24 -7.29 5.26 -6.78
C ASP A 24 -6.64 4.06 -7.50
N GLY A 25 -5.62 4.33 -8.31
CA GLY A 25 -4.88 3.29 -9.02
C GLY A 25 -4.06 2.39 -8.10
N LEU A 26 -3.59 2.92 -6.96
CA LEU A 26 -2.91 2.14 -5.92
C LEU A 26 -3.92 1.41 -5.02
N LEU A 27 -5.05 2.03 -4.69
CA LEU A 27 -6.13 1.37 -3.96
C LEU A 27 -6.66 0.16 -4.73
N ALA A 28 -6.87 0.29 -6.03
CA ALA A 28 -7.24 -0.82 -6.89
C ALA A 28 -6.17 -1.94 -6.88
N GLU A 29 -4.89 -1.58 -6.80
CA GLU A 29 -3.81 -2.56 -6.75
C GLU A 29 -3.71 -3.24 -5.37
N ALA A 30 -3.93 -2.51 -4.27
CA ALA A 30 -4.05 -3.07 -2.92
C ALA A 30 -5.18 -4.12 -2.87
N ARG A 31 -6.38 -3.75 -3.33
CA ARG A 31 -7.53 -4.67 -3.37
C ARG A 31 -7.29 -5.92 -4.23
N ARG A 32 -6.57 -5.77 -5.35
CA ARG A 32 -6.27 -6.90 -6.25
C ARG A 32 -5.19 -7.84 -5.70
N ARG A 33 -4.18 -7.29 -5.01
CA ARG A 33 -2.98 -8.03 -4.62
C ARG A 33 -2.99 -8.49 -3.15
N CYS A 34 -3.78 -7.84 -2.30
CA CYS A 34 -3.89 -8.15 -0.88
C CYS A 34 -5.31 -8.65 -0.59
N VAL A 35 -5.60 -9.87 -1.06
CA VAL A 35 -6.95 -10.47 -1.07
C VAL A 35 -7.60 -10.54 0.32
N ASP A 36 -6.80 -10.58 1.39
CA ASP A 36 -7.28 -10.68 2.78
C ASP A 36 -7.04 -9.42 3.64
N ALA A 37 -6.72 -8.28 3.03
CA ALA A 37 -6.46 -7.05 3.76
C ALA A 37 -7.32 -5.91 3.24
N ASP A 38 -8.21 -5.40 4.10
CA ASP A 38 -8.99 -4.21 3.80
C ASP A 38 -8.10 -2.96 3.81
N PRO A 39 -7.98 -2.22 2.70
CA PRO A 39 -7.20 -0.98 2.63
C PRO A 39 -7.64 0.11 3.60
N PHE A 40 -8.90 0.08 4.05
CA PHE A 40 -9.45 1.09 4.95
C PHE A 40 -9.26 0.75 6.43
N ALA A 41 -8.74 -0.43 6.76
CA ALA A 41 -8.59 -0.91 8.14
C ALA A 41 -7.37 -0.32 8.90
N GLY A 42 -6.84 0.84 8.48
CA GLY A 42 -5.69 1.45 9.16
C GLY A 42 -4.39 0.68 8.95
N HIS A 43 -4.20 0.07 7.78
CA HIS A 43 -3.02 -0.72 7.43
C HIS A 43 -2.18 -0.03 6.34
N LEU A 44 -0.88 -0.37 6.30
CA LEU A 44 0.05 0.18 5.32
C LEU A 44 0.21 -0.78 4.13
N PHE A 45 0.03 -0.26 2.92
CA PHE A 45 0.26 -1.01 1.68
C PHE A 45 1.44 -0.40 0.94
N ILE A 46 2.53 -1.17 0.84
CA ILE A 46 3.79 -0.74 0.26
C ILE A 46 3.88 -1.24 -1.19
N PHE A 47 4.14 -0.32 -2.10
CA PHE A 47 4.32 -0.59 -3.53
C PHE A 47 5.73 -0.22 -3.95
N VAL A 48 6.39 -1.12 -4.66
CA VAL A 48 7.74 -0.91 -5.17
C VAL A 48 7.70 -0.84 -6.70
N GLY A 49 8.34 0.19 -7.27
CA GLY A 49 8.47 0.31 -8.71
C GLY A 49 9.34 -0.80 -9.31
N LYS A 50 9.16 -1.11 -10.60
CA LYS A 50 9.93 -2.16 -11.31
C LYS A 50 11.46 -2.00 -11.20
N ARG A 51 11.96 -0.75 -11.26
CA ARG A 51 13.40 -0.45 -11.11
C ARG A 51 13.83 -0.27 -9.64
N LYS A 52 12.92 -0.43 -8.68
CA LYS A 52 13.16 -0.29 -7.22
C LYS A 52 13.72 1.06 -6.75
N HIS A 53 13.65 2.10 -7.58
CA HIS A 53 14.05 3.46 -7.19
C HIS A 53 12.99 4.22 -6.41
N HIS A 54 11.71 3.89 -6.62
CA HIS A 54 10.59 4.56 -5.97
C HIS A 54 9.75 3.56 -5.18
N ILE A 55 9.29 4.04 -4.02
CA ILE A 55 8.34 3.37 -3.15
C ILE A 55 7.16 4.31 -2.95
N LYS A 56 5.94 3.77 -2.98
CA LYS A 56 4.74 4.45 -2.53
C LYS A 56 4.12 3.67 -1.39
N VAL A 57 3.59 4.37 -0.41
CA VAL A 57 2.85 3.78 0.72
C VAL A 57 1.45 4.35 0.70
N LEU A 58 0.45 3.47 0.66
CA LEU A 58 -0.95 3.81 0.82
C LEU A 58 -1.35 3.53 2.26
N TYR A 59 -1.93 4.53 2.91
CA TYR A 59 -2.43 4.46 4.28
C TYR A 59 -3.76 5.22 4.34
N PHE A 60 -4.76 4.59 4.94
CA PHE A 60 -5.99 5.26 5.32
C PHE A 60 -6.00 5.37 6.83
N GLN A 61 -6.13 6.59 7.34
CA GLN A 61 -6.36 6.79 8.75
C GLN A 61 -7.80 6.37 9.06
N ALA A 62 -7.94 5.42 9.98
CA ALA A 62 -9.24 5.03 10.54
C ALA A 62 -9.76 6.09 11.52
#